data_AF-A0A0R2WYC2-F1
#
_entry.id   AF-A0A0R2WYC2-F1
#
_cell.length_a   1.000
_cell.length_b   1.000
_cell.length_c   1.000
_cell.angle_alpha   90.00
_cell.angle_beta   90.00
_cell.angle_gamma   90.00
#
_symmetry.space_group_name_H-M   'P 1'
#
loop_
_entity.id
_entity.type
_entity.pdbx_description
1 polymer ?
#
loop_
_entity_poly.entity_id
_entity_poly.type
_entity_poly.pdbx_seq_one_letter_code
_entity_poly.pdbx_strand_id
1 'polypeptide(L)'
;MDKSIASNGIALLLIALGVLLDGALGTIVLSTGLFALSGGVTNWLAIHMLFERIPGLYGSGVIPLRFEEFKVGIRELIMEQFFDRIDLESFLGSADSGDKSSMGERVATELGKSLDAVDLDTAFDRLLDVILASSFGGMLGMLGGRDALAGLREPFIAEMKEYLASQFSPEQLQQRVEAVLTGGEGTVSVRGKLEEMIDGRLNEMTPEIVKVVIQNMIKKHLGWLVVWGAVFGGVIGFGVSIFEILMLA
;
A
#
# COMPACT_ATOMS: atom_id res chain seq x y z
N MET A 1 24.65 2.32 -19.57
CA MET A 1 25.53 3.49 -19.38
C MET A 1 24.74 4.57 -18.69
N ASP A 2 25.22 5.10 -17.57
CA ASP A 2 24.64 6.29 -16.98
C ASP A 2 24.71 7.43 -17.99
N LYS A 3 23.55 8.00 -18.33
CA LYS A 3 23.42 9.05 -19.35
C LYS A 3 24.29 10.27 -19.05
N SER A 4 24.55 10.52 -17.76
CA SER A 4 25.46 11.57 -17.27
C SER A 4 26.91 11.34 -17.67
N ILE A 5 27.40 10.10 -17.66
CA ILE A 5 28.78 9.78 -18.04
C ILE A 5 28.97 10.02 -19.53
N ALA A 6 27.97 9.65 -20.35
CA ALA A 6 28.01 9.88 -21.78
C ALA A 6 28.02 11.38 -22.11
N SER A 7 27.15 12.19 -21.50
CA SER A 7 27.09 13.63 -21.80
C SER A 7 28.35 14.38 -21.35
N ASN A 8 28.87 14.09 -20.16
CA ASN A 8 30.10 14.71 -19.66
C ASN A 8 31.32 14.24 -20.47
N GLY A 9 31.34 12.99 -20.92
CA GLY A 9 32.38 12.47 -21.82
C GLY A 9 32.40 13.18 -23.17
N ILE A 10 31.23 13.44 -23.77
CA ILE A 10 31.13 14.23 -25.01
C ILE A 10 31.61 15.67 -24.78
N ALA A 11 31.23 16.30 -23.67
CA ALA A 11 31.69 17.65 -23.34
C ALA A 11 33.22 17.71 -23.16
N LEU A 12 33.83 16.71 -22.52
CA LEU A 12 35.29 16.59 -22.41
C LEU A 12 35.97 16.41 -23.76
N LEU A 13 35.38 15.63 -24.66
CA LEU A 13 35.89 15.48 -26.03
C LEU A 13 35.83 16.81 -26.80
N LEU A 14 34.76 17.59 -26.64
CA LEU A 14 34.66 18.92 -27.23
C LEU A 14 35.74 19.86 -26.69
N ILE A 15 36.00 19.84 -25.38
CA ILE A 15 37.10 20.60 -24.78
C ILE A 15 38.45 20.19 -25.40
N ALA A 16 38.73 18.89 -25.49
CA ALA A 16 39.97 18.39 -26.06
C ALA A 16 40.15 18.80 -27.53
N LEU A 17 39.08 18.69 -28.34
CA LEU A 17 39.08 19.13 -29.74
C LEU A 17 39.25 20.65 -29.86
N GLY A 18 38.61 21.43 -28.98
CA GLY A 18 38.73 22.89 -28.95
C GLY A 18 40.13 23.39 -28.63
N VAL A 19 40.91 22.65 -27.83
CA VAL A 19 42.32 22.97 -27.54
C VAL A 19 43.25 22.60 -28.71
N LEU A 20 42.90 21.59 -29.50
CA LEU A 20 43.70 21.11 -30.64
C LEU A 20 43.46 21.92 -31.93
N LEU A 21 42.33 22.64 -32.02
CA LEU A 21 41.93 23.42 -33.18
C LEU A 21 42.37 24.88 -33.02
N ASP A 22 43.01 25.42 -34.04
CA ASP A 22 43.42 26.83 -34.08
C ASP A 22 42.33 27.75 -34.66
N GLY A 23 42.40 29.03 -34.30
CA GLY A 23 41.55 30.09 -34.83
C GLY A 23 40.13 30.16 -34.22
N ALA A 24 39.24 30.89 -34.89
CA ALA A 24 37.89 31.15 -34.40
C ALA A 24 37.06 29.88 -34.12
N LEU A 25 37.30 28.80 -34.88
CA LEU A 25 36.64 27.51 -34.67
C LEU A 25 37.08 26.84 -33.36
N GLY A 26 38.36 26.95 -32.99
CA GLY A 26 38.88 26.45 -31.71
C GLY A 26 38.20 27.10 -30.51
N THR A 27 38.11 28.43 -30.51
CA THR A 27 37.45 29.20 -29.45
C THR A 27 35.98 28.81 -29.27
N ILE A 28 35.23 28.65 -30.38
CA ILE A 28 33.81 28.24 -30.34
C ILE A 28 33.66 26.84 -29.74
N VAL A 29 34.45 25.87 -30.21
CA VAL A 29 34.36 24.47 -29.76
C VAL A 29 34.78 24.35 -28.30
N LEU A 30 35.83 25.06 -27.89
CA LEU A 30 36.32 25.08 -26.51
C LEU A 30 35.28 25.64 -25.53
N SER A 31 34.71 26.81 -25.84
CA SER A 31 33.67 27.43 -25.01
C SER A 31 32.42 26.57 -24.92
N THR A 32 31.96 26.02 -26.05
CA THR A 32 30.85 25.07 -26.11
C THR A 32 31.10 23.87 -25.19
N GLY A 33 32.30 23.29 -25.24
CA GLY A 33 32.70 22.17 -24.39
C GLY A 33 32.76 22.53 -22.89
N LEU A 34 33.35 23.68 -22.55
CA LEU A 34 33.48 24.15 -21.16
C LEU A 34 32.12 24.43 -20.51
N PHE A 35 31.24 25.15 -21.20
CA PHE A 35 29.90 25.42 -20.67
C PHE A 35 29.04 24.15 -20.64
N ALA A 36 29.16 23.26 -21.63
CA ALA A 36 28.48 21.96 -21.61
C ALA A 36 28.94 21.12 -20.41
N LEU A 37 30.25 21.05 -20.14
CA LEU A 37 30.77 20.30 -19.01
C LEU A 37 30.32 20.92 -17.68
N SER A 38 30.39 22.24 -17.55
CA SER A 38 29.92 22.95 -16.35
C SER A 38 28.44 22.68 -16.06
N GLY A 39 27.58 22.77 -17.08
CA GLY A 39 26.15 22.49 -16.96
C GLY A 39 25.87 21.04 -16.58
N GLY A 40 26.56 20.09 -17.21
CA GLY A 40 26.45 18.67 -16.89
C GLY A 40 26.93 18.33 -15.47
N VAL A 41 28.11 18.80 -15.07
CA VAL A 41 28.69 18.55 -13.74
C VAL A 41 27.86 19.20 -12.64
N THR A 42 27.44 20.46 -12.81
CA THR A 42 26.61 21.16 -11.83
C THR A 42 25.30 20.43 -11.59
N ASN A 43 24.67 19.95 -12.66
CA ASN A 43 23.43 19.22 -12.51
C ASN A 43 23.61 17.80 -11.93
N TRP A 44 24.71 17.14 -12.28
CA TRP A 44 25.08 15.88 -11.64
C TRP A 44 25.28 16.05 -10.13
N LEU A 45 25.97 17.11 -9.72
CA LEU A 45 26.15 17.46 -8.32
C LEU A 45 24.81 17.76 -7.64
N ALA A 46 23.91 18.52 -8.29
CA ALA A 46 22.57 18.78 -7.78
C ALA A 46 21.80 17.49 -7.49
N ILE A 47 21.82 16.54 -8.43
CA ILE A 47 21.19 15.22 -8.22
C ILE A 47 21.84 14.47 -7.07
N HIS A 48 23.17 14.48 -6.98
CA HIS A 48 23.89 13.81 -5.88
C HIS A 48 23.53 14.43 -4.52
N MET A 49 23.45 15.76 -4.43
CA MET A 49 23.02 16.48 -3.24
C MET A 49 21.58 16.21 -2.81
N LEU A 50 20.68 15.77 -3.69
CA LEU A 50 19.33 15.40 -3.27
C LEU A 50 19.35 14.17 -2.34
N PHE A 51 20.24 13.22 -2.62
CA PHE A 51 20.31 11.93 -1.93
C PHE A 51 21.35 11.88 -0.83
N GLU A 52 22.43 12.65 -0.95
CA GLU A 52 23.55 12.59 -0.02
C GLU A 52 23.84 13.95 0.60
N ARG A 53 24.20 13.94 1.89
CA ARG A 53 24.58 15.14 2.63
C ARG A 53 26.05 15.42 2.42
N ILE A 54 26.35 16.57 1.83
CA ILE A 54 27.72 16.99 1.52
C ILE A 54 28.13 18.10 2.49
N PRO A 55 29.25 17.96 3.22
CA PRO A 55 29.70 18.98 4.15
C PRO A 55 30.00 20.29 3.41
N GLY A 56 29.47 21.41 3.92
CA GLY A 56 29.68 22.75 3.35
C GLY A 56 28.67 23.18 2.27
N LEU A 57 27.81 22.28 1.77
CA LEU A 57 26.75 22.63 0.80
C LEU A 57 25.37 22.63 1.48
N TYR A 58 24.81 23.81 1.67
CA TYR A 58 23.44 24.00 2.16
C TYR A 58 22.43 23.41 1.18
N GLY A 59 21.42 22.71 1.71
CA GLY A 59 20.43 22.01 0.89
C GLY A 59 20.90 20.66 0.34
N SER A 60 21.99 20.09 0.85
CA SER A 60 22.35 18.69 0.57
C SER A 60 21.63 17.72 1.52
N GLY A 61 21.33 16.51 1.03
CA GLY A 61 20.57 15.48 1.72
C GLY A 61 19.08 15.79 1.91
N VAL A 62 18.44 16.54 1.00
CA VAL A 62 17.03 16.95 1.18
C VAL A 62 16.09 15.76 1.39
N ILE A 63 16.26 14.68 0.63
CA ILE A 63 15.40 13.49 0.70
C ILE A 63 15.49 12.82 2.09
N PRO A 64 16.66 12.40 2.58
CA PRO A 64 16.75 11.80 3.91
C PRO A 64 16.39 12.78 5.04
N LEU A 65 16.57 14.10 4.84
CA LEU A 65 16.17 15.11 5.84
C LEU A 65 14.65 15.27 5.97
N ARG A 66 13.88 14.98 4.91
CA ARG A 66 12.41 15.09 4.89
C ARG A 66 11.72 13.73 5.03
N PHE A 67 12.39 12.72 5.58
CA PHE A 67 11.84 11.36 5.65
C PHE A 67 10.49 11.27 6.40
N GLU A 68 10.29 12.09 7.45
CA GLU A 68 9.03 12.15 8.19
C GLU A 68 7.87 12.64 7.30
N GLU A 69 8.11 13.63 6.43
CA GLU A 69 7.10 14.10 5.47
C GLU A 69 6.69 12.97 4.51
N PHE A 70 7.65 12.16 4.06
CA PHE A 70 7.37 10.99 3.23
C PHE A 70 6.59 9.91 3.97
N LYS A 71 6.91 9.65 5.25
CA LYS A 71 6.19 8.69 6.08
C LYS A 71 4.73 9.09 6.27
N VAL A 72 4.48 10.37 6.55
CA VAL A 72 3.13 10.94 6.65
C VAL A 72 2.40 10.82 5.30
N GLY A 73 3.04 11.16 4.19
CA GLY A 73 2.43 11.06 2.87
C GLY A 73 2.09 9.62 2.46
N ILE A 74 2.92 8.63 2.82
CA ILE A 74 2.62 7.21 2.58
C ILE A 74 1.42 6.78 3.43
N ARG A 75 1.37 7.19 4.70
CA ARG A 75 0.23 6.91 5.58
C ARG A 75 -1.06 7.43 4.99
N GLU A 76 -1.08 8.69 4.59
CA GLU A 76 -2.24 9.36 3.98
C GLU A 76 -2.67 8.63 2.70
N LEU A 77 -1.71 8.31 1.83
CA LEU A 77 -1.97 7.56 0.60
C LEU A 77 -2.60 6.19 0.89
N ILE A 78 -2.09 5.44 1.87
CA ILE A 78 -2.66 4.14 2.24
C ILE A 78 -4.06 4.31 2.86
N MET A 79 -4.17 5.15 3.89
CA MET A 79 -5.41 5.28 4.67
C MET A 79 -6.53 5.91 3.85
N GLU A 80 -6.25 6.97 3.09
CA GLU A 80 -7.29 7.69 2.35
C GLU A 80 -7.57 7.08 0.97
N GLN A 81 -6.52 6.79 0.19
CA GLN A 81 -6.73 6.35 -1.19
C GLN A 81 -7.04 4.86 -1.29
N PHE A 82 -6.51 4.04 -0.39
CA PHE A 82 -6.80 2.60 -0.39
C PHE A 82 -7.87 2.20 0.62
N PHE A 83 -7.98 2.83 1.80
CA PHE A 83 -8.94 2.35 2.80
C PHE A 83 -10.19 3.21 2.97
N ASP A 84 -10.17 4.49 2.65
CA ASP A 84 -11.35 5.36 2.74
C ASP A 84 -12.23 5.29 1.48
N ARG A 85 -11.61 5.07 0.30
CA ARG A 85 -12.32 4.88 -0.97
C ARG A 85 -12.71 3.44 -1.28
N ILE A 86 -12.13 2.47 -0.60
CA ILE A 86 -12.57 1.09 -0.69
C ILE A 86 -13.59 0.91 0.42
N ASP A 87 -14.87 0.78 0.06
CA ASP A 87 -15.81 0.11 0.95
C ASP A 87 -15.14 -1.22 1.31
N LEU A 88 -14.74 -1.40 2.57
CA LEU A 88 -14.25 -2.69 3.08
C LEU A 88 -15.22 -3.81 2.69
N GLU A 89 -16.50 -3.45 2.56
CA GLU A 89 -17.60 -4.24 2.02
C GLU A 89 -17.39 -4.69 0.57
N SER A 90 -16.81 -3.87 -0.30
CA SER A 90 -16.40 -4.24 -1.67
C SER A 90 -15.15 -5.12 -1.68
N PHE A 91 -14.17 -4.87 -0.81
CA PHE A 91 -12.93 -5.66 -0.75
C PHE A 91 -13.17 -7.06 -0.21
N LEU A 92 -14.04 -7.16 0.80
CA LEU A 92 -14.43 -8.40 1.42
C LEU A 92 -15.61 -9.07 0.69
N GLY A 93 -16.44 -8.30 -0.01
CA GLY A 93 -17.58 -8.75 -0.81
C GLY A 93 -17.27 -9.07 -2.28
N SER A 94 -16.06 -8.82 -2.79
CA SER A 94 -15.69 -9.15 -4.17
C SER A 94 -14.90 -10.46 -4.23
N ALA A 95 -15.61 -11.57 -4.05
CA ALA A 95 -15.16 -12.86 -4.59
C ALA A 95 -15.84 -13.06 -5.95
N ASP A 96 -15.08 -12.72 -7.01
CA ASP A 96 -15.17 -13.04 -8.45
C ASP A 96 -16.34 -13.90 -9.00
N SER A 97 -17.57 -13.57 -8.65
CA SER A 97 -18.78 -14.23 -9.17
C SER A 97 -19.87 -13.18 -9.28
N GLY A 98 -20.63 -13.20 -10.38
CA GLY A 98 -21.66 -12.20 -10.73
C GLY A 98 -22.87 -12.15 -9.78
N ASP A 99 -22.66 -12.41 -8.50
CA ASP A 99 -23.65 -12.43 -7.43
C ASP A 99 -23.63 -11.09 -6.68
N LYS A 100 -24.74 -10.35 -6.76
CA LYS A 100 -24.92 -9.02 -6.14
C LYS A 100 -25.28 -9.09 -4.65
N SER A 101 -25.19 -10.27 -4.04
CA SER A 101 -25.45 -10.48 -2.62
C SER A 101 -24.43 -9.71 -1.75
N SER A 102 -24.91 -9.07 -0.68
CA SER A 102 -24.04 -8.40 0.28
C SER A 102 -23.18 -9.43 1.04
N MET A 103 -22.08 -8.99 1.65
CA MET A 103 -21.25 -9.87 2.50
C MET A 103 -22.09 -10.55 3.59
N GLY A 104 -23.02 -9.81 4.23
CA GLY A 104 -23.93 -10.36 5.24
C GLY A 104 -24.81 -11.48 4.69
N GLU A 105 -25.28 -11.35 3.45
CA GLU A 105 -26.12 -12.36 2.80
C GLU A 105 -25.35 -13.62 2.41
N ARG A 106 -24.09 -13.49 1.97
CA ARG A 106 -23.22 -14.65 1.71
C ARG A 106 -22.84 -15.40 2.98
N VAL A 107 -22.50 -14.67 4.04
CA VAL A 107 -22.20 -15.24 5.36
C VAL A 107 -23.43 -15.94 5.92
N ALA A 108 -24.62 -15.34 5.81
CA ALA A 108 -25.87 -15.96 6.23
C ALA A 108 -26.20 -17.21 5.40
N THR A 109 -25.94 -17.18 4.10
CA THR A 109 -26.14 -18.35 3.22
C THR A 109 -25.18 -19.50 3.57
N GLU A 110 -23.91 -19.21 3.82
CA GLU A 110 -22.93 -20.23 4.26
C GLU A 110 -23.22 -20.74 5.68
N LEU A 111 -23.62 -19.87 6.61
CA LEU A 111 -24.05 -20.27 7.95
C LEU A 111 -25.34 -21.10 7.90
N GLY A 112 -26.29 -20.75 7.02
CA GLY A 112 -27.49 -21.54 6.73
C GLY A 112 -27.15 -22.95 6.26
N LYS A 113 -26.19 -23.10 5.33
CA LYS A 113 -25.71 -24.42 4.89
C LYS A 113 -25.01 -25.18 6.02
N SER A 114 -24.25 -24.49 6.86
CA SER A 114 -23.56 -25.11 8.01
C SER A 114 -24.51 -25.49 9.14
N LEU A 115 -25.66 -24.81 9.27
CA LEU A 115 -26.69 -25.11 10.27
C LEU A 115 -27.30 -26.49 10.06
N ASP A 116 -27.43 -26.94 8.81
CA ASP A 116 -27.87 -28.30 8.49
C ASP A 116 -26.84 -29.38 8.88
N ALA A 117 -25.58 -29.01 9.05
CA ALA A 117 -24.51 -29.90 9.52
C ALA A 117 -24.40 -29.96 11.06
N VAL A 118 -25.21 -29.19 11.79
CA VAL A 118 -25.22 -29.23 13.27
C VAL A 118 -25.93 -30.50 13.74
N ASP A 119 -25.22 -31.30 14.53
CA ASP A 119 -25.73 -32.55 15.12
C ASP A 119 -26.69 -32.26 16.30
N LEU A 120 -27.94 -31.99 15.95
CA LEU A 120 -29.02 -31.75 16.92
C LEU A 120 -29.50 -33.04 17.61
N ASP A 121 -29.21 -34.20 17.05
CA ASP A 121 -29.49 -35.49 17.66
C ASP A 121 -28.66 -35.66 18.94
N THR A 122 -27.35 -35.42 18.85
CA THR A 122 -26.47 -35.42 20.02
C THR A 122 -26.89 -34.35 21.03
N ALA A 123 -27.33 -33.17 20.57
CA ALA A 123 -27.80 -32.12 21.47
C ALA A 123 -29.05 -32.54 22.26
N PHE A 124 -30.00 -33.23 21.62
CA PHE A 124 -31.18 -33.79 22.27
C PHE A 124 -30.82 -34.88 23.29
N ASP A 125 -29.88 -35.76 22.95
CA ASP A 125 -29.40 -36.79 23.89
C ASP A 125 -28.78 -36.16 25.14
N ARG A 126 -27.95 -35.12 24.98
CA ARG A 126 -27.39 -34.37 26.11
C ARG A 126 -28.46 -33.68 26.94
N LEU A 127 -29.52 -33.15 26.33
CA LEU A 127 -30.65 -32.58 27.05
C LEU A 127 -31.36 -33.63 27.90
N LEU A 128 -31.58 -34.83 27.36
CA LEU A 128 -32.16 -35.95 28.09
C LEU A 128 -31.28 -36.37 29.29
N ASP A 129 -29.96 -36.40 29.11
CA ASP A 129 -29.01 -36.69 30.20
C ASP A 129 -29.17 -35.71 31.37
N VAL A 130 -29.27 -34.41 31.07
CA VAL A 130 -29.44 -33.36 32.06
C VAL A 130 -30.79 -33.47 32.76
N ILE A 131 -31.87 -33.75 32.03
CA ILE A 131 -33.20 -33.93 32.59
C ILE A 131 -33.22 -35.14 33.53
N LEU A 132 -32.63 -36.27 33.12
CA LEU A 132 -32.56 -37.48 33.93
C LEU A 132 -31.66 -37.34 35.17
N ALA A 133 -30.63 -36.50 35.11
CA ALA A 133 -29.79 -36.18 36.26
C ALA A 133 -30.45 -35.18 37.23
N SER A 134 -31.52 -34.50 36.82
CA SER A 134 -32.23 -33.51 37.63
C SER A 134 -33.29 -34.14 38.54
N SER A 135 -33.93 -33.30 39.38
CA SER A 135 -35.08 -33.71 40.20
C SER A 135 -36.26 -34.24 39.40
N PHE A 136 -36.32 -33.95 38.09
CA PHE A 136 -37.33 -34.51 37.18
C PHE A 136 -37.03 -35.96 36.74
N GLY A 137 -35.78 -36.40 36.80
CA GLY A 137 -35.38 -37.75 36.35
C GLY A 137 -36.01 -38.88 37.15
N GLY A 138 -36.16 -38.70 38.47
CA GLY A 138 -36.82 -39.68 39.34
C GLY A 138 -38.31 -39.88 39.02
N MET A 139 -39.00 -38.81 38.62
CA MET A 139 -40.40 -38.86 38.18
C MET A 139 -40.51 -39.49 36.79
N LEU A 140 -39.60 -39.15 35.88
CA LEU A 140 -39.56 -39.70 34.53
C LEU A 140 -39.23 -41.19 34.50
N GLY A 141 -38.36 -41.66 35.41
CA GLY A 141 -38.01 -43.07 35.54
C GLY A 141 -39.22 -43.97 35.79
N MET A 142 -40.25 -43.47 36.48
CA MET A 142 -41.50 -44.20 36.73
C MET A 142 -42.41 -44.30 35.49
N LEU A 143 -42.22 -43.42 34.50
CA LEU A 143 -43.02 -43.35 33.27
C LEU A 143 -42.31 -43.97 32.05
N GLY A 144 -41.21 -44.69 32.25
CA GLY A 144 -40.42 -45.32 31.17
C GLY A 144 -39.09 -44.64 30.86
N GLY A 145 -38.67 -43.64 31.66
CA GLY A 145 -37.35 -43.03 31.57
C GLY A 145 -37.09 -42.34 30.23
N ARG A 146 -35.95 -42.62 29.61
CA ARG A 146 -35.51 -42.01 28.35
C ARG A 146 -36.49 -42.23 27.20
N ASP A 147 -37.09 -43.42 27.15
CA ASP A 147 -37.98 -43.83 26.05
C ASP A 147 -39.30 -43.06 26.05
N ALA A 148 -39.72 -42.52 27.22
CA ALA A 148 -40.92 -41.69 27.34
C ALA A 148 -40.82 -40.37 26.56
N LEU A 149 -39.60 -39.88 26.32
CA LEU A 149 -39.35 -38.62 25.60
C LEU A 149 -38.82 -38.84 24.18
N ALA A 150 -38.61 -40.09 23.75
CA ALA A 150 -38.06 -40.39 22.43
C ALA A 150 -38.91 -39.79 21.29
N GLY A 151 -40.24 -39.77 21.45
CA GLY A 151 -41.17 -39.18 20.47
C GLY A 151 -41.06 -37.65 20.33
N LEU A 152 -40.36 -36.97 21.24
CA LEU A 152 -40.11 -35.52 21.16
C LEU A 152 -38.82 -35.16 20.43
N ARG A 153 -38.02 -36.15 20.01
CA ARG A 153 -36.75 -35.92 19.30
C ARG A 153 -36.97 -35.15 18.01
N GLU A 154 -37.82 -35.66 17.13
CA GLU A 154 -38.13 -35.03 15.83
C GLU A 154 -38.69 -33.60 15.98
N PRO A 155 -39.72 -33.35 16.81
CA PRO A 155 -40.23 -31.98 16.98
C PRO A 155 -39.22 -31.05 17.64
N PHE A 156 -38.37 -31.52 18.56
CA PHE A 156 -37.29 -30.71 19.12
C PHE A 156 -36.26 -30.30 18.06
N ILE A 157 -35.82 -31.25 17.23
CA ILE A 157 -34.85 -30.97 16.17
C ILE A 157 -35.44 -29.97 15.16
N ALA A 158 -36.71 -30.14 14.78
CA ALA A 158 -37.39 -29.24 13.86
C ALA A 158 -37.49 -27.80 14.41
N GLU A 159 -37.98 -27.64 15.64
CA GLU A 159 -38.07 -26.33 16.30
C GLU A 159 -36.70 -25.68 16.51
N MET A 160 -35.68 -26.46 16.85
CA MET A 160 -34.33 -25.94 17.01
C MET A 160 -33.72 -25.46 15.69
N LYS A 161 -33.95 -26.19 14.59
CA LYS A 161 -33.52 -25.73 13.26
C LYS A 161 -34.21 -24.43 12.86
N GLU A 162 -35.53 -24.34 13.06
CA GLU A 162 -36.30 -23.13 12.76
C GLU A 162 -35.87 -21.95 13.62
N TYR A 163 -35.69 -22.17 14.93
CA TYR A 163 -35.18 -21.17 15.84
C TYR A 163 -33.80 -20.67 15.41
N LEU A 164 -32.85 -21.56 15.13
CA LEU A 164 -31.51 -21.16 14.71
C LEU A 164 -31.54 -20.42 13.36
N ALA A 165 -32.31 -20.89 12.39
CA ALA A 165 -32.50 -20.20 11.11
C ALA A 165 -33.07 -18.78 11.31
N SER A 166 -34.01 -18.60 12.25
CA SER A 166 -34.58 -17.27 12.58
C SER A 166 -33.59 -16.33 13.27
N GLN A 167 -32.65 -16.86 14.06
CA GLN A 167 -31.62 -16.07 14.76
C GLN A 167 -30.46 -15.67 13.85
N PHE A 168 -30.19 -16.45 12.81
CA PHE A 168 -29.14 -16.19 11.83
C PHE A 168 -29.70 -15.60 10.52
N SER A 169 -30.70 -14.72 10.64
CA SER A 169 -31.22 -14.04 9.46
C SER A 169 -30.15 -13.17 8.80
N PRO A 170 -30.17 -13.02 7.46
CA PRO A 170 -29.20 -12.22 6.73
C PRO A 170 -29.06 -10.79 7.26
N GLU A 171 -30.18 -10.18 7.66
CA GLU A 171 -30.24 -8.80 8.16
C GLU A 171 -29.51 -8.64 9.51
N GLN A 172 -29.71 -9.57 10.45
CA GLN A 172 -29.05 -9.52 11.76
C GLN A 172 -27.56 -9.83 11.65
N LEU A 173 -27.19 -10.76 10.77
CA LEU A 173 -25.79 -11.07 10.50
C LEU A 173 -25.09 -9.92 9.80
N GLN A 174 -25.75 -9.26 8.85
CA GLN A 174 -25.22 -8.07 8.19
C GLN A 174 -24.92 -6.97 9.22
N GLN A 175 -25.86 -6.64 10.10
CA GLN A 175 -25.64 -5.64 11.15
C GLN A 175 -24.50 -6.02 12.09
N ARG A 176 -24.38 -7.30 12.46
CA ARG A 176 -23.29 -7.77 13.34
C ARG A 176 -21.94 -7.71 12.63
N VAL A 177 -21.86 -8.09 11.36
CA VAL A 177 -20.64 -8.02 10.56
C VAL A 177 -20.22 -6.56 10.36
N GLU A 178 -21.16 -5.68 10.02
CA GLU A 178 -20.93 -4.25 9.88
C GLU A 178 -20.42 -3.65 11.19
N ALA A 179 -21.03 -4.00 12.33
CA ALA A 179 -20.59 -3.56 13.65
C ALA A 179 -19.17 -4.04 14.00
N VAL A 180 -18.75 -5.24 13.57
CA VAL A 180 -17.37 -5.72 13.78
C VAL A 180 -16.37 -4.99 12.86
N LEU A 181 -16.76 -4.69 11.62
CA LEU A 181 -15.91 -3.99 10.66
C LEU A 181 -15.72 -2.52 11.02
N THR A 182 -16.79 -1.84 11.40
CA THR A 182 -16.81 -0.40 11.72
C THR A 182 -16.48 -0.11 13.19
N GLY A 183 -16.62 -1.09 14.08
CA GLY A 183 -16.41 -0.94 15.51
C GLY A 183 -17.65 -0.40 16.22
N GLY A 184 -18.57 -1.30 16.57
CA GLY A 184 -19.64 -1.02 17.53
C GLY A 184 -19.12 -0.85 18.96
N GLU A 185 -19.97 -0.34 19.87
CA GLU A 185 -19.65 0.02 21.26
C GLU A 185 -18.77 -1.04 21.95
N GLY A 186 -17.48 -0.73 22.13
CA GLY A 186 -16.54 -1.51 22.94
C GLY A 186 -15.62 -2.49 22.18
N THR A 187 -15.74 -2.62 20.85
CA THR A 187 -14.82 -3.46 20.04
C THR A 187 -13.92 -2.64 19.12
N VAL A 188 -12.61 -2.92 19.15
CA VAL A 188 -11.63 -2.31 18.22
C VAL A 188 -12.00 -2.75 16.80
N SER A 189 -12.34 -1.77 15.95
CA SER A 189 -12.70 -2.02 14.55
C SER A 189 -11.54 -2.70 13.81
N VAL A 190 -11.87 -3.52 12.81
CA VAL A 190 -10.85 -4.10 11.91
C VAL A 190 -10.02 -2.99 11.26
N ARG A 191 -10.66 -1.85 10.93
CA ARG A 191 -9.99 -0.62 10.47
C ARG A 191 -8.94 -0.12 11.47
N GLY A 192 -9.29 -0.03 12.76
CA GLY A 192 -8.37 0.44 13.79
C GLY A 192 -7.15 -0.49 13.98
N LYS A 193 -7.34 -1.81 13.91
CA LYS A 193 -6.22 -2.77 13.95
C LYS A 193 -5.31 -2.66 12.72
N LEU A 194 -5.90 -2.44 11.55
CA LEU A 194 -5.14 -2.22 10.31
C LEU A 194 -4.34 -0.92 10.39
N GLU A 195 -4.95 0.15 10.88
CA GLU A 195 -4.28 1.43 11.10
C GLU A 195 -3.08 1.28 12.04
N GLU A 196 -3.26 0.59 13.18
CA GLU A 196 -2.17 0.30 14.12
C GLU A 196 -1.05 -0.54 13.49
N MET A 197 -1.39 -1.54 12.67
CA MET A 197 -0.42 -2.36 11.95
C MET A 197 0.36 -1.54 10.91
N ILE A 198 -0.32 -0.67 10.16
CA ILE A 198 0.30 0.21 9.16
C ILE A 198 1.21 1.22 9.85
N ASP A 199 0.73 1.87 10.92
CA ASP A 199 1.53 2.81 11.70
C ASP A 199 2.76 2.13 12.30
N GLY A 200 2.61 0.90 12.81
CA GLY A 200 3.73 0.05 13.24
C GLY A 200 4.78 -0.16 12.15
N ARG A 201 4.35 -0.54 10.94
CA ARG A 201 5.25 -0.75 9.81
C ARG A 201 5.89 0.55 9.29
N LEU A 202 5.15 1.65 9.31
CA LEU A 202 5.68 2.97 8.96
C LEU A 202 6.70 3.47 9.99
N ASN A 203 6.53 3.12 11.27
CA ASN A 203 7.50 3.45 12.32
C ASN A 203 8.83 2.70 12.16
N GLU A 204 8.82 1.54 11.51
CA GLU A 204 10.04 0.82 11.13
C GLU A 204 10.76 1.43 9.91
N MET A 205 10.13 2.39 9.21
CA MET A 205 10.78 3.03 8.07
C MET A 205 11.93 3.93 8.53
N THR A 206 13.11 3.61 8.00
CA THR A 206 14.32 4.42 8.21
C THR A 206 14.52 5.39 7.03
N PRO A 207 15.29 6.48 7.23
CA PRO A 207 15.65 7.40 6.15
C PRO A 207 16.32 6.70 4.94
N GLU A 208 17.04 5.61 5.19
CA GLU A 208 17.71 4.84 4.14
C GLU A 208 16.71 4.09 3.24
N ILE A 209 15.64 3.53 3.83
CA ILE A 209 14.58 2.87 3.04
C ILE A 209 13.91 3.89 2.12
N VAL A 210 13.56 5.08 2.64
CA VAL A 210 12.96 6.15 1.85
C VAL A 210 13.89 6.61 0.73
N LYS A 211 15.18 6.80 1.03
CA LYS A 211 16.22 7.12 0.02
C LYS A 211 16.22 6.09 -1.10
N VAL A 212 16.26 4.80 -0.77
CA VAL A 212 16.30 3.70 -1.76
C VAL A 212 15.04 3.67 -2.62
N VAL A 213 13.86 3.78 -2.01
CA VAL A 213 12.57 3.78 -2.74
C VAL A 213 12.51 4.93 -3.73
N ILE A 214 12.78 6.16 -3.27
CA ILE A 214 12.73 7.34 -4.13
C ILE A 214 13.80 7.24 -5.21
N GLN A 215 15.04 6.87 -4.84
CA GLN A 215 16.12 6.71 -5.80
C GLN A 215 15.75 5.71 -6.90
N ASN A 216 15.11 4.58 -6.57
CA ASN A 216 14.67 3.61 -7.57
C ASN A 216 13.57 4.17 -8.50
N MET A 217 12.66 4.99 -7.97
CA MET A 217 11.61 5.64 -8.76
C MET A 217 12.17 6.72 -9.71
N ILE A 218 12.99 7.65 -9.22
CA ILE A 218 13.32 8.87 -9.98
C ILE A 218 14.72 8.88 -10.62
N LYS A 219 15.69 8.09 -10.15
CA LYS A 219 17.08 8.15 -10.62
C LYS A 219 17.21 7.93 -12.13
N LYS A 220 16.39 7.04 -12.71
CA LYS A 220 16.36 6.77 -14.16
C LYS A 220 15.94 7.99 -14.98
N HIS A 221 15.10 8.85 -14.41
CA HIS A 221 14.58 10.05 -15.07
C HIS A 221 15.49 11.26 -14.81
N LEU A 222 16.08 11.38 -13.63
CA LEU A 222 17.00 12.46 -13.27
C LEU A 222 18.26 12.50 -14.15
N GLY A 223 18.73 11.36 -14.64
CA GLY A 223 19.89 11.32 -15.56
C GLY A 223 19.72 12.17 -16.83
N TRP A 224 18.49 12.38 -17.29
CA TRP A 224 18.21 13.29 -18.42
C TRP A 224 18.50 14.75 -18.10
N LEU A 225 18.33 15.16 -16.85
CA LEU A 225 18.57 16.53 -16.42
C LEU A 225 20.06 16.88 -16.60
N VAL A 226 20.96 15.90 -16.41
CA VAL A 226 22.41 16.08 -16.65
C VAL A 226 22.71 16.26 -18.13
N VAL A 227 22.06 15.46 -18.98
CA VAL A 227 22.21 15.57 -20.44
C VAL A 227 21.75 16.94 -20.92
N TRP A 228 20.57 17.38 -20.48
CA TRP A 228 20.05 18.69 -20.84
C TRP A 228 20.87 19.84 -20.26
N GLY A 229 21.38 19.72 -19.03
CA GLY A 229 22.32 20.66 -18.46
C GLY A 229 23.56 20.84 -19.36
N ALA A 230 24.09 19.74 -19.90
CA ALA A 230 25.20 19.80 -20.84
C ALA A 230 24.82 20.38 -22.20
N VAL A 231 23.64 20.04 -22.74
CA VAL A 231 23.16 20.58 -24.03
C VAL A 231 22.93 22.09 -23.93
N PHE A 232 22.21 22.56 -22.91
CA PHE A 232 21.94 24.00 -22.72
C PHE A 232 23.22 24.77 -22.40
N GLY A 233 24.10 24.19 -21.57
CA GLY A 233 25.44 24.74 -21.36
C GLY A 233 26.18 24.92 -22.69
N GLY A 234 26.22 23.87 -23.52
CA GLY A 234 26.85 23.94 -24.84
C GLY A 234 26.25 25.00 -25.76
N VAL A 235 24.92 25.10 -25.83
CA VAL A 235 24.23 26.14 -26.63
C VAL A 235 24.60 27.55 -26.15
N ILE A 236 24.66 27.77 -24.83
CA ILE A 236 25.07 29.06 -24.27
C ILE A 236 26.54 29.35 -24.60
N GLY A 237 27.44 28.38 -24.39
CA GLY A 237 28.86 28.53 -24.73
C GLY A 237 29.09 28.87 -26.21
N PHE A 238 28.36 28.20 -27.09
CA PHE A 238 28.36 28.47 -28.53
C PHE A 238 27.88 29.89 -28.84
N GLY A 239 26.74 30.31 -28.28
CA GLY A 239 26.18 31.65 -28.49
C GLY A 239 27.09 32.76 -27.97
N VAL A 240 27.68 32.58 -26.79
CA VAL A 240 28.65 33.52 -26.20
C VAL A 240 29.87 33.67 -27.10
N SER A 241 30.43 32.58 -27.61
CA SER A 241 31.60 32.64 -28.48
C SER A 241 31.32 33.25 -29.85
N ILE A 242 30.15 33.00 -30.44
CA ILE A 242 29.76 33.69 -31.68
C ILE A 242 29.64 35.20 -31.43
N PHE A 243 29.01 35.59 -30.32
CA PHE A 243 28.86 37.00 -29.98
C PHE A 243 30.23 37.68 -29.77
N GLU A 244 31.14 37.01 -29.06
CA GLU A 244 32.50 37.51 -28.83
C GLU A 244 33.29 37.69 -30.14
N ILE A 245 33.21 36.71 -31.05
CA ILE A 245 33.86 36.80 -32.37
C ILE A 245 33.26 37.94 -33.21
N LEU A 246 31.93 38.11 -33.19
CA LEU A 246 31.24 39.16 -33.95
C LEU A 246 31.51 40.56 -33.42
N MET A 247 31.82 40.70 -32.13
CA MET A 247 32.22 41.98 -31.51
C MET A 247 33.72 42.30 -31.69
N LEU A 248 34.55 41.29 -31.95
CA LEU A 248 36.00 41.43 -32.19
C LEU A 248 36.37 41.56 -33.68
N ALA A 249 35.44 41.25 -34.59
CA ALA A 249 35.57 41.41 -36.04
C ALA A 249 35.14 42.81 -36.50
#